data_AF-J9AJ65-F1
#
_entry.id   AF-J9AJ65-F1
#
_cell.length_a   1.000
_cell.length_b   1.000
_cell.length_c   1.000
_cell.angle_alpha   90.00
_cell.angle_beta   90.00
_cell.angle_gamma   90.00
#
_symmetry.space_group_name_H-M   'P 1'
#
loop_
_entity.id
_entity.type
_entity.pdbx_description
1 polymer ?
#
loop_
_entity_poly.entity_id
_entity_poly.type
_entity_poly.pdbx_seq_one_letter_code
_entity_poly.pdbx_strand_id
1 'polypeptide(L)'
;MVERGDASPRDIDTAMKLGAGYPMGPFELLDYVGLDTTKFILDGWHKSHPNEKQFDPNPMLNKLVADGKLGKKSGEGFYSYK
;
A
#
# COMPACT_ATOMS: atom_id res chain seq x y z
N MET A 1 3.83 9.03 -3.97
CA MET A 1 4.52 8.85 -5.28
C MET A 1 3.53 8.37 -6.33
N VAL A 2 2.89 7.20 -6.15
CA VAL A 2 1.89 6.70 -7.12
C VAL A 2 0.71 7.66 -7.29
N GLU A 3 0.10 8.15 -6.21
CA GLU A 3 -1.03 9.10 -6.30
C GLU A 3 -0.69 10.42 -7.00
N ARG A 4 0.58 10.83 -6.98
CA ARG A 4 1.05 12.03 -7.69
C ARG A 4 1.40 11.76 -9.16
N GLY A 5 1.42 10.49 -9.58
CA GLY A 5 1.82 10.08 -10.91
C GLY A 5 3.33 10.07 -11.15
N ASP A 6 4.15 10.21 -10.09
CA ASP A 6 5.61 10.28 -10.22
C ASP A 6 6.21 8.97 -10.78
N ALA A 7 5.61 7.83 -10.43
CA ALA A 7 6.03 6.49 -10.84
C ALA A 7 4.89 5.47 -10.64
N SER A 8 4.92 4.37 -11.38
CA SER A 8 3.98 3.26 -11.18
C SER A 8 4.34 2.44 -9.92
N PRO A 9 3.38 1.69 -9.33
CA PRO A 9 3.69 0.76 -8.23
C PRO A 9 4.83 -0.20 -8.57
N ARG A 10 4.84 -0.69 -9.82
CA ARG A 10 5.83 -1.63 -10.33
C ARG A 10 7.23 -1.02 -10.40
N ASP A 11 7.34 0.24 -10.84
CA ASP A 11 8.63 0.93 -10.93
C ASP A 11 9.20 1.19 -9.53
N ILE A 12 8.35 1.60 -8.59
CA ILE A 12 8.75 1.81 -7.19
C ILE A 12 9.20 0.48 -6.57
N ASP A 13 8.45 -0.60 -6.74
CA ASP A 13 8.85 -1.91 -6.23
C ASP A 13 10.16 -2.40 -6.84
N THR A 14 10.35 -2.17 -8.14
CA THR A 14 11.60 -2.51 -8.83
C THR A 14 12.77 -1.70 -8.29
N ALA A 15 12.60 -0.39 -8.09
CA ALA A 15 13.62 0.48 -7.53
C ALA A 15 13.97 0.09 -6.08
N MET A 16 12.99 -0.27 -5.26
CA MET A 16 13.24 -0.70 -3.88
C MET A 16 13.93 -2.07 -3.82
N LYS A 17 13.61 -2.99 -4.73
CA LYS A 17 14.27 -4.30 -4.82
C LYS A 17 15.70 -4.19 -5.34
N LEU A 18 15.89 -3.55 -6.49
CA LEU A 18 17.19 -3.49 -7.17
C LEU A 18 18.12 -2.41 -6.61
N GLY A 19 17.55 -1.26 -6.22
CA GLY A 19 18.32 -0.12 -5.70
C GLY A 19 18.60 -0.21 -4.21
N ALA A 20 17.58 -0.52 -3.40
CA ALA A 20 17.73 -0.61 -1.94
C ALA A 20 17.98 -2.04 -1.42
N GLY A 21 17.93 -3.05 -2.29
CA GLY A 21 18.26 -4.44 -1.94
C GLY A 21 17.18 -5.18 -1.15
N TYR A 22 15.95 -4.67 -1.09
CA TYR A 22 14.86 -5.37 -0.41
C TYR A 22 14.43 -6.62 -1.18
N PRO A 23 14.04 -7.71 -0.49
CA PRO A 23 13.58 -8.93 -1.15
C PRO A 23 12.20 -8.78 -1.81
N MET A 24 11.43 -7.75 -1.42
CA MET A 24 10.08 -7.48 -1.89
C MET A 24 9.87 -5.96 -1.93
N GLY A 25 9.19 -5.47 -2.97
CA GLY A 25 8.84 -4.07 -3.05
C GLY A 25 7.73 -3.68 -2.05
N PRO A 26 7.61 -2.41 -1.68
CA PRO A 26 6.59 -1.96 -0.74
C PRO A 26 5.15 -2.30 -1.17
N PHE A 27 4.78 -2.18 -2.45
CA PHE A 27 3.42 -2.48 -2.90
C PHE A 27 3.15 -3.99 -2.92
N GLU A 28 4.12 -4.79 -3.38
CA GLU A 28 4.08 -6.24 -3.25
C GLU A 28 3.93 -6.69 -1.79
N LEU A 29 4.62 -6.03 -0.87
CA LEU A 29 4.56 -6.30 0.56
C LEU A 29 3.19 -5.93 1.15
N LEU A 30 2.64 -4.77 0.77
CA LEU A 30 1.31 -4.35 1.19
C LEU A 30 0.23 -5.34 0.74
N ASP A 31 0.28 -5.80 -0.51
CA ASP A 31 -0.64 -6.81 -1.03
C ASP A 31 -0.45 -8.18 -0.37
N TYR A 32 0.77 -8.50 0.09
CA TYR A 32 1.05 -9.72 0.84
C TYR A 32 0.47 -9.68 2.26
N VAL A 33 0.65 -8.55 2.96
CA VAL A 33 0.12 -8.34 4.32
C VAL A 33 -1.40 -8.24 4.33
N GLY A 34 -1.96 -7.54 3.35
CA GLY A 34 -3.38 -7.22 3.26
C GLY A 34 -3.65 -5.73 3.43
N LEU A 35 -4.40 -5.17 2.47
CA LEU A 35 -4.66 -3.73 2.43
C LEU A 35 -5.64 -3.26 3.52
N ASP A 36 -6.60 -4.10 3.90
CA ASP A 36 -7.51 -3.87 5.03
C ASP A 36 -6.77 -3.85 6.38
N THR A 37 -5.85 -4.80 6.59
CA THR A 37 -5.02 -4.84 7.80
C THR A 37 -4.13 -3.60 7.88
N THR A 38 -3.50 -3.22 6.77
CA THR A 38 -2.68 -2.01 6.68
C THR A 38 -3.51 -0.77 6.99
N LYS A 39 -4.69 -0.63 6.38
CA LYS A 39 -5.60 0.49 6.61
C LYS A 39 -6.02 0.57 8.09
N PHE A 40 -6.37 -0.56 8.71
CA PHE A 40 -6.75 -0.60 10.11
C PHE A 40 -5.64 -0.08 11.03
N ILE A 41 -4.39 -0.46 10.77
CA ILE A 41 -3.23 0.02 11.53
C ILE A 41 -3.04 1.53 11.32
N LEU A 42 -3.10 1.99 10.06
CA LEU A 42 -2.93 3.41 9.73
C LEU A 42 -4.00 4.29 10.38
N ASP A 43 -5.26 3.88 10.33
CA ASP A 43 -6.38 4.59 10.98
C ASP A 43 -6.18 4.67 12.50
N GLY A 44 -5.67 3.58 13.11
CA GLY A 44 -5.32 3.55 14.52
C GLY A 44 -4.22 4.56 14.86
N TRP A 45 -3.15 4.60 14.06
CA TRP A 45 -2.06 5.57 14.24
C TRP A 45 -2.51 7.01 14.03
N HIS A 46 -3.32 7.28 13.00
CA HIS A 46 -3.89 8.60 12.75
C HIS A 46 -4.70 9.09 13.96
N LYS A 47 -5.54 8.21 14.53
CA LYS A 47 -6.33 8.53 15.71
C LYS A 47 -5.47 8.81 16.95
N SER A 48 -4.39 8.06 17.14
CA SER A 48 -3.48 8.23 18.29
C SER A 48 -2.51 9.40 18.12
N HIS A 49 -2.17 9.77 16.89
CA HIS A 49 -1.18 10.81 16.57
C HIS A 49 -1.72 11.76 15.49
N PRO A 50 -2.76 12.55 15.79
CA PRO A 50 -3.48 13.35 14.78
C PRO A 50 -2.67 14.48 14.15
N ASN A 51 -1.51 14.82 14.72
CA ASN A 51 -0.64 15.88 14.20
C ASN A 51 0.47 15.33 13.27
N GLU A 52 0.62 14.01 13.17
CA GLU A 52 1.64 13.35 12.34
C GLU A 52 1.07 13.09 10.94
N LYS A 53 1.40 13.97 9.99
CA LYS A 53 0.88 13.92 8.61
C LYS A 53 1.20 12.62 7.87
N GLN A 54 2.24 11.91 8.29
CA GLN A 54 2.66 10.62 7.75
C GLN A 54 1.59 9.54 7.98
N PHE A 55 0.69 9.75 8.95
CA PHE A 55 -0.41 8.84 9.25
C PHE A 55 -1.75 9.32 8.68
N ASP A 56 -1.78 10.40 7.90
CA ASP A 56 -3.02 10.86 7.29
C ASP A 56 -3.65 9.77 6.40
N PRO A 57 -4.99 9.63 6.40
CA PRO A 57 -5.68 8.65 5.58
C PRO A 57 -5.30 8.77 4.10
N ASN A 58 -5.03 7.64 3.46
CA ASN A 58 -4.63 7.60 2.05
C ASN A 58 -5.85 7.30 1.14
N PRO A 59 -6.27 8.23 0.25
CA PRO A 59 -7.44 8.04 -0.62
C PRO A 59 -7.35 6.80 -1.52
N MET A 60 -6.18 6.52 -2.10
CA MET A 60 -5.97 5.33 -2.94
C MET A 60 -6.14 4.03 -2.15
N LEU A 61 -5.56 3.94 -0.95
CA LEU A 61 -5.72 2.78 -0.07
C LEU A 61 -7.19 2.59 0.33
N ASN A 62 -7.88 3.66 0.70
CA ASN A 62 -9.29 3.64 1.07
C ASN A 62 -10.17 3.08 -0.05
N LYS A 63 -9.91 3.50 -1.30
CA LYS A 63 -10.64 3.01 -2.46
C LYS A 63 -10.41 1.51 -2.70
N LEU A 64 -9.16 1.04 -2.66
CA LEU A 64 -8.84 -0.38 -2.86
C LEU A 64 -9.54 -1.27 -1.82
N VAL A 65 -9.52 -0.86 -0.55
CA VAL A 65 -10.21 -1.59 0.52
C VAL A 65 -11.73 -1.56 0.34
N ALA A 66 -12.30 -0.41 -0.05
CA ALA A 66 -13.74 -0.29 -0.33
C ALA A 66 -14.19 -1.16 -1.51
N ASP A 67 -13.34 -1.30 -2.54
CA ASP A 67 -13.57 -2.14 -3.72
C ASP A 67 -13.34 -3.64 -3.43
N GLY A 68 -12.97 -4.03 -2.20
CA GLY A 68 -12.69 -5.42 -1.84
C GLY A 68 -11.37 -5.96 -2.42
N LYS A 69 -10.51 -5.08 -2.94
CA LYS A 69 -9.18 -5.42 -3.47
C LYS A 69 -8.18 -5.40 -2.34
N LEU A 70 -8.08 -6.50 -1.61
CA LEU A 70 -7.33 -6.64 -0.37
C LEU A 70 -5.92 -7.21 -0.55
N GLY A 71 -5.44 -7.33 -1.79
CA GLY A 71 -4.14 -7.91 -2.12
C GLY A 71 -4.23 -9.39 -2.49
N LYS A 72 -3.19 -10.17 -2.14
CA LYS A 72 -3.10 -11.60 -2.52
C LYS A 72 -4.29 -12.42 -2.05
N LYS A 73 -4.81 -12.13 -0.86
CA LYS A 73 -5.92 -12.90 -0.26
C LYS A 73 -7.25 -12.78 -1.00
N SER A 74 -7.43 -11.72 -1.80
CA SER A 74 -8.61 -11.51 -2.66
C SER A 74 -8.30 -11.68 -4.15
N GLY A 75 -7.06 -12.04 -4.51
CA GLY A 75 -6.62 -12.18 -5.90
C GLY A 75 -6.33 -10.85 -6.61
N GLU A 76 -6.53 -9.71 -5.96
CA GLU A 76 -6.28 -8.38 -6.52
C GLU A 76 -6.08 -7.34 -5.41
N GLY A 77 -5.11 -6.44 -5.60
CA GLY A 77 -4.79 -5.29 -4.77
C GLY A 77 -4.14 -4.19 -5.62
N PHE A 78 -2.91 -3.81 -5.30
CA PHE A 78 -2.06 -3.03 -6.22
C PHE A 78 -1.68 -3.83 -7.47
N TYR A 79 -1.59 -5.15 -7.34
CA TYR A 79 -1.36 -6.09 -8.45
C TYR A 79 -2.53 -7.06 -8.60
N SER A 80 -2.65 -7.68 -9.78
CA SER A 80 -3.54 -8.81 -10.02
C SER A 80 -2.78 -10.13 -9.81
N TYR A 81 -3.39 -11.05 -9.06
CA TYR A 81 -2.80 -12.34 -8.66
C TYR A 81 -3.58 -13.54 -9.22
N LYS A 82 -4.16 -13.38 -10.42
CA LYS A 82 -4.75 -14.50 -11.17
C LYS A 82 -3.71 -15.52 -11.60
#